data_AF-A0AAD7TTF8-F1
#
_entry.id   AF-A0AAD7TTF8-F1
#
_cell.length_a   1.000
_cell.length_b   1.000
_cell.length_c   1.000
_cell.angle_alpha   90.00
_cell.angle_beta   90.00
_cell.angle_gamma   90.00
#
_symmetry.space_group_name_H-M   'P 1'
#
loop_
_entity.id
_entity.type
_entity.pdbx_description
1 polymer ?
#
loop_
_entity_poly.entity_id
_entity_poly.type
_entity_poly.pdbx_seq_one_letter_code
_entity_poly.pdbx_strand_id
1 'polypeptide(L)'
;MATLPHAPQLPAEALREVFLYPDPNRPADQRNPFSDAQRLAFLGQKMAETVYLCIVGDRMRGKDAAQIQAYFNRTFLRFAERTARTYQWGRHIRYPQNVNGNCPQEDHRLFFTYVGAISAQYHGDAFSRLQEWMIALLQFYGAD
;
A
#
# COMPACT_ATOMS: atom_id res chain seq x y z
N MET A 1 -10.68 -22.70 -3.51
CA MET A 1 -10.15 -21.45 -4.11
C MET A 1 -9.82 -20.52 -2.96
N ALA A 2 -8.64 -19.90 -2.95
CA ALA A 2 -8.31 -18.92 -1.90
C ALA A 2 -9.17 -17.66 -2.10
N THR A 3 -9.84 -17.21 -1.03
CA THR A 3 -10.62 -15.97 -1.06
C THR A 3 -9.68 -14.77 -0.98
N LEU A 4 -9.92 -13.74 -1.79
CA LEU A 4 -9.18 -12.47 -1.71
C LEU A 4 -9.28 -11.93 -0.28
N PRO A 5 -8.14 -11.70 0.43
CA PRO A 5 -8.17 -11.12 1.77
C PRO A 5 -8.92 -9.78 1.79
N HIS A 6 -9.64 -9.49 2.87
CA HIS A 6 -10.24 -8.17 3.03
C HIS A 6 -9.16 -7.12 3.33
N ALA A 7 -9.20 -5.99 2.63
CA ALA A 7 -8.34 -4.86 2.97
C ALA A 7 -8.73 -4.31 4.37
N PRO A 8 -7.75 -3.86 5.18
CA PRO A 8 -8.03 -3.21 6.46
C PRO A 8 -9.01 -2.05 6.25
N GLN A 9 -10.05 -2.00 7.07
CA GLN A 9 -11.11 -0.99 6.92
C GLN A 9 -10.57 0.42 7.20
N LEU A 10 -11.08 1.40 6.47
CA LEU A 10 -10.73 2.80 6.66
C LEU A 10 -12.01 3.63 6.80
N PRO A 11 -11.98 4.72 7.58
CA PRO A 11 -13.11 5.64 7.64
C PRO A 11 -13.36 6.29 6.28
N ALA A 12 -14.58 6.81 6.09
CA ALA A 12 -14.98 7.41 4.83
C ALA A 12 -14.10 8.61 4.42
N GLU A 13 -13.63 9.42 5.39
CA GLU A 13 -12.69 10.50 5.09
C GLU A 13 -11.36 9.99 4.54
N ALA A 14 -10.80 8.91 5.09
CA ALA A 14 -9.55 8.33 4.61
C ALA A 14 -9.72 7.76 3.20
N LEU A 15 -10.80 7.03 2.94
CA LEU A 15 -11.08 6.48 1.60
C LEU A 15 -11.24 7.60 0.55
N ARG A 16 -11.89 8.71 0.92
CA ARG A 16 -12.00 9.88 0.05
C ARG A 16 -10.62 10.42 -0.33
N GLU A 17 -9.72 10.54 0.65
CA GLU A 17 -8.38 11.08 0.41
C GLU A 17 -7.49 10.12 -0.39
N VAL A 18 -7.61 8.81 -0.15
CA VAL A 18 -6.85 7.79 -0.90
C VAL A 18 -7.25 7.75 -2.38
N PHE A 19 -8.56 7.82 -2.66
CA PHE A 19 -9.12 7.73 -4.01
C PHE A 19 -9.41 9.09 -4.66
N LEU A 20 -8.93 10.18 -4.07
CA LEU A 20 -8.84 11.45 -4.75
C LEU A 20 -7.55 11.51 -5.55
N TYR A 21 -7.62 11.94 -6.81
CA TYR A 21 -6.41 12.20 -7.58
C TYR A 21 -5.67 13.39 -6.96
N PRO A 22 -4.36 13.31 -6.68
CA PRO A 22 -3.65 14.37 -5.99
C PRO A 22 -3.71 15.71 -6.72
N ASP A 23 -4.11 16.76 -6.02
CA ASP A 23 -4.01 18.14 -6.46
C ASP A 23 -2.89 18.83 -5.65
N PRO A 24 -1.75 19.18 -6.28
CA PRO A 24 -0.63 19.80 -5.58
C PRO A 24 -0.96 21.20 -5.03
N ASN A 25 -2.04 21.84 -5.50
CA ASN A 25 -2.46 23.16 -5.05
C ASN A 25 -3.51 23.09 -3.92
N ARG A 26 -4.01 21.90 -3.59
CA ARG A 26 -5.00 21.74 -2.52
C ARG A 26 -4.30 21.87 -1.16
N PRO A 27 -4.67 22.84 -0.32
CA PRO A 27 -4.09 22.95 1.01
C PRO A 27 -4.46 21.73 1.87
N ALA A 28 -3.51 21.26 2.67
CA ALA A 28 -3.79 20.22 3.66
C ALA A 28 -4.74 20.77 4.73
N ASP A 29 -5.78 20.01 5.05
CA ASP A 29 -6.70 20.30 6.14
C ASP A 29 -6.10 19.75 7.45
N GLN A 30 -5.67 20.66 8.33
CA GLN A 30 -5.06 20.31 9.62
C GLN A 30 -5.99 19.50 10.54
N ARG A 31 -7.31 19.51 10.31
CA ARG A 31 -8.28 18.75 11.09
C ARG A 31 -8.49 17.33 10.56
N ASN A 32 -8.10 17.07 9.32
CA ASN A 32 -8.22 15.77 8.69
C ASN A 32 -6.83 15.11 8.61
N PRO A 33 -6.53 14.10 9.43
CA PRO A 33 -5.23 13.44 9.40
C PRO A 33 -4.92 12.78 8.06
N PHE A 34 -5.91 12.60 7.17
CA PHE A 34 -5.73 11.98 5.86
C PHE A 34 -5.53 12.97 4.71
N SER A 35 -5.66 14.29 4.93
CA SER A 35 -5.78 15.30 3.87
C SER A 35 -4.54 15.53 3.00
N ASP A 36 -3.44 14.85 3.27
CA ASP A 36 -2.21 14.99 2.51
C ASP A 36 -1.84 13.62 1.92
N ALA A 37 -2.30 13.38 0.69
CA ALA A 37 -2.06 12.13 -0.02
C ALA A 37 -0.56 11.87 -0.27
N GLN A 38 0.27 12.91 -0.42
CA GLN A 38 1.71 12.75 -0.58
C GLN A 38 2.35 12.28 0.73
N ARG A 39 1.96 12.89 1.86
CA ARG A 39 2.39 12.46 3.19
C ARG A 39 1.95 11.03 3.49
N LEU A 40 0.71 10.68 3.16
CA LEU A 40 0.21 9.30 3.30
C LEU A 40 1.00 8.33 2.43
N ALA A 41 1.23 8.65 1.15
CA ALA A 41 2.01 7.81 0.26
C ALA A 41 3.45 7.60 0.76
N PHE A 42 4.11 8.65 1.24
CA PHE A 42 5.45 8.55 1.81
C PHE A 42 5.48 7.65 3.06
N LEU A 43 4.60 7.91 4.03
CA LEU A 43 4.50 7.11 5.25
C LEU A 43 4.19 5.65 4.93
N GLY A 44 3.22 5.43 4.04
CA GLY A 44 2.77 4.10 3.67
C GLY A 44 3.79 3.32 2.86
N GLN A 45 4.60 3.99 2.03
CA GLN A 45 5.75 3.36 1.40
C GLN A 45 6.70 2.83 2.48
N LYS A 46 7.09 3.64 3.47
CA LYS A 46 8.02 3.20 4.51
C LYS A 46 7.45 2.07 5.36
N MET A 47 6.20 2.17 5.77
CA MET A 47 5.55 1.11 6.53
C MET A 47 5.41 -0.19 5.73
N ALA A 48 5.06 -0.11 4.45
CA ALA A 48 4.99 -1.26 3.57
C ALA A 48 6.37 -1.91 3.35
N GLU A 49 7.41 -1.11 3.10
CA GLU A 49 8.80 -1.59 2.95
C GLU A 49 9.22 -2.35 4.21
N THR A 50 9.00 -1.78 5.41
CA THR A 50 9.37 -2.40 6.69
C THR A 50 8.61 -3.71 6.92
N VAL A 51 7.29 -3.70 6.80
CA VAL A 51 6.46 -4.89 7.02
C VAL A 51 6.81 -6.00 6.03
N TYR A 52 6.96 -5.66 4.75
CA TYR A 52 7.29 -6.64 3.72
C TYR A 52 8.68 -7.23 3.95
N LEU A 53 9.67 -6.42 4.35
CA LEU A 53 11.00 -6.90 4.69
C LEU A 53 11.01 -7.84 5.90
N CYS A 54 10.22 -7.55 6.94
CA CYS A 54 10.05 -8.46 8.07
C CYS A 54 9.48 -9.82 7.62
N ILE A 55 8.44 -9.82 6.79
CA ILE A 55 7.82 -11.04 6.27
C ILE A 55 8.84 -11.85 5.43
N VAL A 56 9.56 -11.19 4.52
CA VAL A 56 10.58 -11.84 3.68
C VAL A 56 11.72 -12.39 4.52
N GLY A 57 12.21 -11.62 5.50
CA GLY A 57 13.27 -12.06 6.42
C GLY A 57 12.87 -13.32 7.20
N ASP A 58 11.62 -13.38 7.69
CA ASP A 58 11.10 -14.56 8.36
C ASP A 58 10.95 -15.78 7.44
N ARG A 59 10.54 -15.57 6.19
CA ARG A 59 10.40 -16.66 5.19
C ARG A 59 11.75 -17.16 4.68
N MET A 60 12.73 -16.28 4.58
CA MET A 60 14.07 -16.55 4.06
C MET A 60 15.10 -16.76 5.18
N ARG A 61 14.68 -17.31 6.32
CA ARG A 61 15.58 -17.64 7.43
C ARG A 61 16.74 -18.50 6.92
N GLY A 62 17.98 -18.03 7.14
CA GLY A 62 19.21 -18.68 6.67
C GLY A 62 19.80 -18.11 5.38
N LYS A 63 19.14 -17.11 4.75
CA LYS A 63 19.73 -16.31 3.67
C LYS A 63 20.47 -15.10 4.25
N ASP A 64 21.50 -14.67 3.54
CA ASP A 64 22.25 -13.47 3.92
C ASP A 64 21.49 -12.17 3.54
N ALA A 65 22.00 -11.04 4.03
CA ALA A 65 21.38 -9.74 3.79
C ALA A 65 21.33 -9.35 2.30
N ALA A 66 22.34 -9.73 1.50
CA ALA A 66 22.38 -9.41 0.07
C ALA A 66 21.32 -10.21 -0.70
N GLN A 67 21.12 -11.47 -0.34
CA GLN A 67 20.06 -12.33 -0.90
C GLN A 67 18.67 -11.80 -0.56
N ILE A 68 18.44 -11.40 0.70
CA ILE A 68 17.16 -10.80 1.13
C ILE A 68 16.91 -9.48 0.38
N GLN A 69 17.92 -8.61 0.29
CA GLN A 69 17.80 -7.33 -0.42
C GLN A 69 17.53 -7.52 -1.92
N ALA A 70 18.20 -8.49 -2.56
CA ALA A 70 17.96 -8.81 -3.96
C ALA A 70 16.53 -9.34 -4.19
N TYR A 71 16.00 -10.18 -3.30
CA TYR A 71 14.62 -10.65 -3.37
C TYR A 71 13.63 -9.50 -3.17
N PHE A 72 13.85 -8.66 -2.16
CA PHE A 72 13.03 -7.49 -1.88
C PHE A 72 12.92 -6.55 -3.10
N ASN A 73 14.07 -6.14 -3.65
CA ASN A 73 14.12 -5.21 -4.79
C ASN A 73 13.40 -5.75 -6.04
N ARG A 74 13.33 -7.07 -6.21
CA ARG A 74 12.66 -7.72 -7.35
C ARG A 74 11.15 -7.87 -7.16
N THR A 75 10.69 -7.99 -5.92
CA THR A 75 9.31 -8.45 -5.63
C THR A 75 8.42 -7.37 -5.02
N PHE A 76 8.95 -6.45 -4.23
CA PHE A 76 8.15 -5.51 -3.44
C PHE A 76 7.23 -4.61 -4.27
N LEU A 77 7.76 -3.95 -5.31
CA LEU A 77 6.94 -3.07 -6.14
C LEU A 77 5.89 -3.85 -6.95
N ARG A 78 6.24 -5.05 -7.42
CA ARG A 78 5.27 -5.95 -8.08
C ARG A 78 4.16 -6.39 -7.14
N PHE A 79 4.49 -6.64 -5.87
CA PHE A 79 3.50 -6.93 -4.84
C PHE A 79 2.54 -5.75 -4.63
N ALA A 80 3.06 -4.52 -4.52
CA ALA A 80 2.24 -3.31 -4.42
C ALA A 80 1.32 -3.12 -5.63
N GLU A 81 1.88 -3.22 -6.85
CA GLU A 81 1.16 -3.12 -8.12
C GLU A 81 0.04 -4.17 -8.22
N ARG A 82 0.38 -5.44 -7.98
CA ARG A 82 -0.58 -6.55 -8.02
C ARG A 82 -1.69 -6.36 -6.99
N THR A 83 -1.38 -5.83 -5.81
CA THR A 83 -2.36 -5.55 -4.75
C THR A 83 -3.37 -4.50 -5.18
N ALA A 84 -2.91 -3.33 -5.62
CA ALA A 84 -3.81 -2.26 -6.06
C ALA A 84 -4.73 -2.71 -7.21
N ARG A 85 -4.21 -3.49 -8.16
CA ARG A 85 -4.98 -4.04 -9.28
C ARG A 85 -5.99 -5.10 -8.85
N THR A 86 -5.61 -5.97 -7.91
CA THR A 86 -6.49 -7.04 -7.41
C THR A 86 -7.73 -6.44 -6.75
N TYR A 87 -7.57 -5.37 -5.97
CA TYR A 87 -8.69 -4.62 -5.40
C TYR A 87 -9.35 -3.64 -6.36
N GLN A 88 -8.83 -3.51 -7.59
CA GLN A 88 -9.35 -2.61 -8.63
C GLN A 88 -9.41 -1.14 -8.19
N TRP A 89 -8.48 -0.70 -7.34
CA TRP A 89 -8.52 0.64 -6.72
C TRP A 89 -8.52 1.78 -7.73
N GLY A 90 -7.82 1.64 -8.86
CA GLY A 90 -7.84 2.64 -9.93
C GLY A 90 -9.24 2.92 -10.50
N ARG A 91 -10.18 1.98 -10.41
CA ARG A 91 -11.57 2.19 -10.89
C ARG A 91 -12.37 3.17 -10.04
N HIS A 92 -11.91 3.47 -8.82
CA HIS A 92 -12.56 4.42 -7.92
C HIS A 92 -12.11 5.87 -8.14
N ILE A 93 -11.11 6.10 -8.99
CA ILE A 93 -10.54 7.42 -9.23
C ILE A 93 -11.08 8.02 -10.52
N ARG A 94 -11.44 9.30 -10.45
CA ARG A 94 -11.66 10.13 -11.64
C ARG A 94 -10.35 10.81 -12.03
N TYR A 95 -9.68 10.25 -13.03
CA TYR A 95 -8.42 10.79 -13.53
C TYR A 95 -8.63 12.05 -14.38
N PRO A 96 -7.73 13.04 -14.30
CA PRO A 96 -7.64 14.11 -15.29
C PRO A 96 -7.40 13.53 -16.70
N GLN A 97 -7.87 14.24 -17.74
CA GLN A 97 -7.84 13.75 -19.13
C GLN A 97 -6.42 13.43 -19.66
N ASN A 98 -5.40 14.05 -19.09
CA ASN A 98 -4.00 13.89 -19.47
C ASN A 98 -3.24 12.84 -18.64
N VAL A 99 -3.92 12.12 -17.74
CA VAL A 99 -3.29 11.16 -16.84
C VAL A 99 -3.70 9.74 -17.21
N ASN A 100 -2.70 8.88 -17.46
CA ASN A 100 -2.94 7.46 -17.59
C ASN A 100 -3.06 6.81 -16.19
N GLY A 101 -4.29 6.56 -15.76
CA GLY A 101 -4.59 5.86 -14.50
C GLY A 101 -4.27 4.36 -14.51
N ASN A 102 -3.94 3.78 -15.67
CA ASN A 102 -3.56 2.38 -15.82
C ASN A 102 -2.04 2.26 -16.01
N CYS A 103 -1.27 2.74 -15.03
CA CYS A 103 0.19 2.64 -15.02
C CYS A 103 0.71 2.16 -13.65
N PRO A 104 1.86 1.46 -13.60
CA PRO A 104 2.41 0.94 -12.33
C PRO A 104 2.66 2.03 -11.28
N GLN A 105 3.04 3.24 -11.71
CA GLN A 105 3.28 4.36 -10.81
C GLN A 105 2.02 4.75 -10.05
N GLU A 106 0.86 4.68 -10.71
CA GLU A 106 -0.42 4.98 -10.10
C GLU A 106 -0.87 3.84 -9.17
N ASP A 107 -0.64 2.59 -9.55
CA ASP A 107 -0.89 1.43 -8.68
C ASP A 107 -0.05 1.51 -7.39
N HIS A 108 1.24 1.88 -7.51
CA HIS A 108 2.11 2.12 -6.36
C HIS A 108 1.59 3.27 -5.48
N ARG A 109 1.23 4.41 -6.09
CA ARG A 109 0.68 5.57 -5.38
C ARG A 109 -0.54 5.17 -4.57
N LEU A 110 -1.49 4.49 -5.21
CA LEU A 110 -2.71 4.00 -4.57
C LEU A 110 -2.40 3.09 -3.38
N PHE A 111 -1.55 2.09 -3.59
CA PHE A 111 -1.17 1.15 -2.55
C PHE A 111 -0.50 1.84 -1.37
N PHE A 112 0.51 2.68 -1.62
CA PHE A 112 1.20 3.37 -0.55
C PHE A 112 0.33 4.40 0.16
N THR A 113 -0.56 5.10 -0.55
CA THR A 113 -1.51 6.05 0.07
C THR A 113 -2.48 5.30 0.98
N TYR A 114 -3.00 4.16 0.55
CA TYR A 114 -3.88 3.30 1.36
C TYR A 114 -3.16 2.78 2.62
N VAL A 115 -1.93 2.27 2.47
CA VAL A 115 -1.11 1.83 3.61
C VAL A 115 -0.84 2.98 4.57
N GLY A 116 -0.54 4.17 4.06
CA GLY A 116 -0.35 5.36 4.89
C GLY A 116 -1.61 5.75 5.65
N ALA A 117 -2.78 5.61 5.03
CA ALA A 117 -4.05 5.83 5.70
C ALA A 117 -4.31 4.81 6.83
N ILE A 118 -3.95 3.53 6.63
CA ILE A 118 -3.98 2.51 7.69
C ILE A 118 -3.06 2.93 8.85
N SER A 119 -1.84 3.38 8.53
CA SER A 119 -0.88 3.84 9.55
C SER A 119 -1.36 5.06 10.33
N ALA A 120 -2.01 6.01 9.65
CA ALA A 120 -2.61 7.17 10.27
C ALA A 120 -3.84 6.83 11.13
N GLN A 121 -4.63 5.82 10.73
CA GLN A 121 -5.86 5.41 11.43
C GLN A 121 -5.57 4.56 12.67
N TYR A 122 -4.66 3.59 12.56
CA TYR A 122 -4.50 2.54 13.58
C TYR A 122 -3.27 2.73 14.48
N HIS A 123 -2.44 3.75 14.20
CA HIS A 123 -1.29 4.13 15.02
C HIS A 123 -0.43 2.92 15.46
N GLY A 124 -0.34 2.63 16.76
CA GLY A 124 0.48 1.55 17.33
C GLY A 124 0.15 0.15 16.78
N ASP A 125 -1.09 -0.09 16.35
CA ASP A 125 -1.53 -1.37 15.79
C ASP A 125 -1.34 -1.47 14.27
N ALA A 126 -0.89 -0.39 13.62
CA ALA A 126 -0.79 -0.36 12.17
C ALA A 126 0.18 -1.42 11.64
N PHE A 127 1.29 -1.65 12.32
CA PHE A 127 2.30 -2.62 11.90
C PHE A 127 1.73 -4.05 11.85
N SER A 128 1.11 -4.52 12.95
CA SER A 128 0.56 -5.88 13.01
C SER A 128 -0.58 -6.08 12.01
N ARG A 129 -1.48 -5.10 11.87
CA ARG A 129 -2.57 -5.15 10.88
C ARG A 129 -2.06 -5.22 9.45
N LEU A 130 -1.05 -4.42 9.11
CA LEU A 130 -0.42 -4.46 7.79
C LEU A 130 0.28 -5.80 7.58
N GLN A 131 0.97 -6.31 8.60
CA GLN A 131 1.67 -7.59 8.52
C GLN A 131 0.70 -8.76 8.27
N GLU A 132 -0.37 -8.86 9.05
CA GLU A 132 -1.41 -9.88 8.87
C GLU A 132 -2.03 -9.82 7.47
N TRP A 133 -2.40 -8.62 7.02
CA TRP A 133 -3.00 -8.43 5.70
C TRP A 133 -2.03 -8.77 4.55
N MET A 134 -0.77 -8.33 4.64
CA MET A 134 0.24 -8.63 3.61
C MET A 134 0.61 -10.11 3.58
N ILE A 135 0.67 -10.80 4.72
CA ILE A 135 0.85 -12.26 4.79
C ILE A 135 -0.30 -12.96 4.06
N ALA A 136 -1.55 -12.57 4.34
CA ALA A 136 -2.71 -13.14 3.68
C ALA A 136 -2.71 -12.90 2.17
N LEU A 137 -2.32 -11.70 1.71
CA LEU A 137 -2.17 -11.39 0.29
C LEU A 137 -1.11 -12.25 -0.39
N LEU A 138 0.06 -12.40 0.25
CA LEU A 138 1.14 -13.24 -0.26
C LEU A 138 0.74 -14.72 -0.34
N GLN A 139 -0.09 -15.21 0.59
CA GLN A 139 -0.66 -16.56 0.51
C GLN A 139 -1.67 -16.68 -0.63
N PHE A 140 -2.55 -15.69 -0.79
CA PHE A 140 -3.52 -15.63 -1.88
C PHE A 140 -2.86 -15.63 -3.26
N TYR A 141 -1.73 -14.94 -3.40
CA TYR A 141 -1.00 -14.87 -4.67
C TYR A 141 -0.28 -16.14 -5.08
N GLY A 142 -0.15 -17.12 -4.17
CA GLY A 142 0.81 -18.20 -4.27
C GLY A 142 2.20 -17.63 -3.97
N ALA A 143 2.87 -18.11 -2.92
CA ALA A 143 4.24 -17.72 -2.67
C ALA A 143 5.09 -18.08 -3.90
N ASP A 144 5.73 -17.09 -4.53
CA ASP A 144 6.79 -17.31 -5.51
C ASP A 144 7.98 -18.02 -4.84
#